data_AF-A0A352A588-F1
#
_entry.id   AF-A0A352A588-F1
#
_cell.length_a   1.000
_cell.length_b   1.000
_cell.length_c   1.000
_cell.angle_alpha   90.00
_cell.angle_beta   90.00
_cell.angle_gamma   90.00
#
_symmetry.space_group_name_H-M   'P 1'
#
loop_
_entity.id
_entity.type
_entity.pdbx_description
1 polymer ?
#
loop_
_entity_poly.entity_id
_entity_poly.type
_entity_poly.pdbx_seq_one_letter_code
_entity_poly.pdbx_strand_id
1 'polypeptide(L)'
;MKNNWKGNQRYKEDISQATILTLNSPFKISIHKYSGCGNKLYLTCATIDADCVNLHTEDWNEAEEKAISIVKDEISKLYNSLSEIN
;
A
#
# COMPACT_ATOMS: atom_id res chain seq x y z
N MET A 1 -1.26 9.23 -14.93
CA MET A 1 -2.44 8.52 -14.38
C MET A 1 -2.60 8.96 -12.93
N LYS A 2 -3.83 9.13 -12.42
CA LYS A 2 -4.08 9.68 -11.07
C LYS A 2 -4.28 8.53 -10.07
N ASN A 3 -3.73 8.65 -8.85
CA ASN A 3 -3.99 7.72 -7.75
C ASN A 3 -5.50 7.72 -7.40
N ASN A 4 -6.02 6.58 -6.93
CA ASN A 4 -7.44 6.41 -6.64
C ASN A 4 -7.68 6.33 -5.14
N TRP A 5 -8.37 7.34 -4.60
CA TRP A 5 -8.81 7.39 -3.21
C TRP A 5 -10.19 6.76 -3.04
N LYS A 6 -10.38 5.99 -1.98
CA LYS A 6 -11.67 5.46 -1.56
C LYS A 6 -11.90 5.76 -0.09
N GLY A 7 -13.04 6.39 0.22
CA GLY A 7 -13.56 6.54 1.58
C GLY A 7 -14.19 5.26 2.09
N ASN A 8 -14.47 5.22 3.40
CA ASN A 8 -15.26 4.15 3.98
C ASN A 8 -16.72 4.29 3.49
N GLN A 9 -17.11 3.51 2.49
CA GLN A 9 -18.44 3.60 1.89
C GLN A 9 -19.59 3.37 2.89
N ARG A 10 -19.32 2.69 4.02
CA ARG A 10 -20.34 2.45 5.05
C ARG A 10 -20.80 3.74 5.74
N TYR A 11 -19.98 4.78 5.75
CA TYR A 11 -20.23 6.00 6.53
C TYR A 11 -20.34 7.29 5.68
N LYS A 12 -20.30 7.19 4.34
CA LYS A 12 -20.35 8.34 3.42
C LYS A 12 -19.35 9.45 3.80
N GLU A 13 -18.19 9.05 4.30
CA GLU A 13 -17.15 9.97 4.75
C GLU A 13 -16.55 10.73 3.56
N ASP A 14 -16.16 11.99 3.80
CA ASP A 14 -15.48 12.84 2.82
C ASP A 14 -14.24 12.13 2.25
N ILE A 15 -13.89 12.43 0.99
CA ILE A 15 -12.66 11.90 0.37
C ILE A 15 -11.41 12.36 1.14
N SER A 16 -11.50 13.45 1.90
CA SER A 16 -10.48 13.87 2.88
C SER A 16 -10.29 12.89 4.05
N GLN A 17 -11.26 12.00 4.27
CA GLN A 17 -11.24 10.88 5.23
C GLN A 17 -11.04 9.54 4.51
N ALA A 18 -10.44 9.57 3.31
CA ALA A 18 -10.21 8.35 2.56
C ALA A 18 -9.44 7.32 3.40
N THR A 19 -9.94 6.09 3.38
CA THR A 19 -9.39 4.99 4.16
C THR A 19 -8.51 4.10 3.29
N ILE A 20 -8.57 4.26 1.96
CA ILE A 20 -7.76 3.47 1.03
C ILE A 20 -7.22 4.39 -0.08
N LEU A 21 -5.92 4.30 -0.33
CA LEU A 21 -5.24 4.87 -1.48
C LEU A 21 -4.71 3.73 -2.35
N THR A 22 -5.19 3.60 -3.58
CA THR A 22 -4.61 2.67 -4.57
C THR A 22 -3.68 3.44 -5.49
N LEU A 23 -2.42 3.02 -5.55
CA LEU A 23 -1.42 3.60 -6.42
C LEU A 23 -1.64 3.13 -7.84
N ASN A 24 -1.45 4.02 -8.81
CA ASN A 24 -1.45 3.64 -10.21
C ASN A 24 -0.10 3.03 -10.60
N SER A 25 0.05 1.74 -10.32
CA SER A 25 1.25 0.95 -10.62
C SER A 25 0.84 -0.34 -11.35
N PRO A 26 1.74 -0.97 -12.14
CA PRO A 26 1.46 -2.30 -12.73
C PRO A 26 1.17 -3.35 -11.65
N PHE A 27 1.69 -3.15 -10.44
CA PHE A 27 1.36 -3.92 -9.26
C PHE A 27 0.20 -3.25 -8.51
N LYS A 28 -0.76 -4.04 -8.05
CA LYS A 28 -1.93 -3.54 -7.31
C LYS A 28 -1.53 -3.20 -5.87
N ILE A 29 -0.89 -2.04 -5.69
CA ILE A 29 -0.45 -1.50 -4.40
C ILE A 29 -1.59 -0.67 -3.79
N SER A 30 -1.99 -1.00 -2.57
CA SER A 30 -2.98 -0.24 -1.81
C SER A 30 -2.46 0.10 -0.42
N ILE A 31 -2.78 1.31 0.05
CA ILE A 31 -2.47 1.79 1.39
C ILE A 31 -3.77 1.98 2.12
N HIS A 32 -3.88 1.41 3.31
CA HIS A 32 -5.09 1.31 4.11
C HIS A 32 -4.93 2.02 5.45
N LYS A 33 -6.00 2.68 5.88
CA LYS A 33 -6.22 3.15 7.25
C LYS A 33 -7.31 2.29 7.88
N TYR A 34 -6.94 1.41 8.81
CA TYR A 34 -7.88 0.49 9.46
C TYR A 34 -8.56 1.11 10.68
N SER A 35 -9.88 0.94 10.78
CA SER A 35 -10.64 1.35 11.96
C SER A 35 -10.17 0.60 13.21
N GLY A 36 -9.96 1.32 14.31
CA GLY A 36 -9.46 0.73 15.57
C GLY A 36 -7.95 0.55 15.64
N CYS A 37 -7.20 0.85 14.57
CA CYS A 37 -5.73 0.77 14.54
C CYS A 37 -5.04 2.14 14.71
N GLY A 38 -5.78 3.15 15.16
CA GLY A 38 -5.31 4.53 15.23
C GLY A 38 -5.19 5.16 13.84
N ASN A 39 -4.23 6.07 13.68
CA ASN A 39 -3.98 6.79 12.43
C ASN A 39 -2.91 6.16 11.53
N LYS A 40 -2.42 4.97 11.91
CA LYS A 40 -1.37 4.28 11.16
C LYS A 40 -1.86 3.83 9.78
N LEU A 41 -0.94 3.88 8.83
CA LEU A 41 -1.15 3.44 7.46
C LEU A 41 -0.49 2.08 7.19
N TYR A 42 -1.14 1.27 6.37
CA TYR A 42 -0.79 -0.12 6.13
C TYR A 42 -0.73 -0.44 4.64
N LEU A 43 0.29 -1.14 4.19
CA LEU A 43 0.44 -1.63 2.83
C LEU A 43 -0.26 -2.98 2.65
N THR A 44 -0.97 -3.09 1.52
CA THR A 44 -1.42 -4.35 0.93
C THR A 44 -0.96 -4.39 -0.54
N CYS A 45 -0.28 -5.48 -0.91
CA CYS A 45 0.16 -5.75 -2.28
C CYS A 45 0.15 -7.25 -2.56
N ALA A 46 -0.81 -7.71 -3.37
CA ALA A 46 -0.99 -9.12 -3.68
C ALA A 46 0.19 -9.74 -4.44
N THR A 47 0.94 -8.94 -5.22
CA THR A 47 2.09 -9.43 -6.00
C THR A 47 3.21 -9.99 -5.14
N ILE A 48 3.40 -9.46 -3.93
CA ILE A 48 4.46 -9.84 -2.99
C ILE A 48 3.89 -10.50 -1.74
N ASP A 49 2.64 -10.96 -1.78
CA ASP A 49 1.91 -11.53 -0.63
C ASP A 49 1.96 -10.65 0.65
N ALA A 50 1.99 -9.33 0.46
CA ALA A 50 1.98 -8.37 1.56
C ALA A 50 0.54 -8.02 1.92
N ASP A 51 0.13 -8.34 3.14
CA ASP A 51 -1.13 -7.91 3.71
C ASP A 51 -0.94 -7.24 5.07
N CYS A 52 -1.59 -6.10 5.26
CA CYS A 52 -1.56 -5.34 6.52
C CYS A 52 -0.15 -5.00 7.03
N VAL A 53 0.81 -4.72 6.14
CA VAL A 53 2.18 -4.34 6.52
C VAL A 53 2.16 -2.91 7.05
N ASN A 54 2.48 -2.72 8.33
CA ASN A 54 2.51 -1.40 8.97
C ASN A 54 3.62 -0.53 8.35
N LEU A 55 3.26 0.65 7.83
CA LEU A 55 4.20 1.61 7.24
C LEU A 55 4.84 2.55 8.27
N HIS A 56 4.43 2.43 9.53
CA HIS A 56 4.93 3.21 10.66
C HIS A 56 4.86 4.73 10.42
N THR A 57 3.81 5.17 9.73
CA THR A 57 3.52 6.59 9.48
C THR A 57 2.01 6.81 9.42
N GLU A 58 1.63 8.06 9.65
CA GLU A 58 0.27 8.58 9.52
C GLU A 58 0.15 9.54 8.31
N ASP A 59 1.29 9.90 7.69
CA ASP A 59 1.37 10.76 6.52
C ASP A 59 1.26 9.94 5.23
N TRP A 60 0.36 10.34 4.33
CA TRP A 60 0.10 9.59 3.10
C TRP A 60 1.22 9.66 2.08
N ASN A 61 1.99 10.76 2.02
CA ASN A 61 3.10 10.89 1.08
C ASN A 61 4.25 9.99 1.53
N GLU A 62 4.57 10.01 2.83
CA GLU A 62 5.57 9.10 3.41
C GLU A 62 5.15 7.64 3.25
N ALA A 63 3.85 7.34 3.43
CA ALA A 63 3.30 6.01 3.21
C ALA A 63 3.44 5.55 1.75
N GLU A 64 3.20 6.44 0.79
CA GLU A 64 3.38 6.14 -0.64
C GLU A 64 4.84 5.80 -0.96
N GLU A 65 5.79 6.61 -0.50
CA GLU A 65 7.23 6.37 -0.69
C GLU A 65 7.67 5.03 -0.07
N LYS A 66 7.25 4.76 1.17
CA LYS A 66 7.57 3.51 1.87
C LYS A 66 6.95 2.29 1.20
N ALA A 67 5.68 2.37 0.80
CA ALA A 67 4.99 1.29 0.09
C ALA A 67 5.70 0.92 -1.21
N ILE A 68 6.12 1.92 -1.99
CA ILE A 68 6.87 1.71 -3.24
C ILE A 68 8.23 1.08 -2.94
N SER A 69 8.94 1.54 -1.91
CA SER A 69 10.24 0.98 -1.52
C SER A 69 10.13 -0.51 -1.15
N ILE A 70 9.18 -0.87 -0.28
CA ILE A 70 8.97 -2.26 0.14
C ILE A 70 8.66 -3.15 -1.07
N VAL A 71 7.74 -2.72 -1.94
CA VAL A 71 7.35 -3.52 -3.12
C VAL A 71 8.51 -3.69 -4.09
N LYS A 72 9.32 -2.66 -4.31
CA LYS A 72 10.53 -2.77 -5.14
C LYS A 72 11.53 -3.76 -4.56
N ASP A 73 11.82 -3.65 -3.26
CA ASP A 73 12.80 -4.53 -2.61
C ASP A 73 12.37 -6.00 -2.66
N GLU A 74 11.09 -6.29 -2.40
CA GLU A 74 10.57 -7.66 -2.49
C GLU A 74 10.58 -8.22 -3.92
N ILE A 75 10.22 -7.40 -4.93
CA ILE A 75 10.32 -7.81 -6.33
C ILE A 75 11.77 -8.09 -6.73
N SER A 76 12.72 -7.24 -6.30
CA SER A 76 14.15 -7.45 -6.56
C SER A 76 14.67 -8.74 -5.93
N LYS A 77 14.24 -9.08 -4.70
CA LYS A 77 14.58 -10.36 -4.07
C LYS A 77 14.04 -11.54 -4.89
N LEU A 78 12.77 -11.51 -5.28
CA LEU A 78 12.15 -12.56 -6.10
C LEU A 78 12.88 -12.74 -7.43
N TYR A 79 13.22 -11.65 -8.11
CA TYR A 79 13.96 -11.70 -9.38
C TYR A 79 15.35 -12.33 -9.20
N ASN A 80 16.09 -11.93 -8.16
CA ASN A 80 17.40 -12.48 -7.87
C ASN A 80 17.31 -13.99 -7.54
N SER A 81 16.34 -14.40 -6.72
CA SER A 81 16.12 -15.82 -6.42
C SER A 81 15.76 -16.64 -7.67
N LEU A 82 14.99 -16.09 -8.61
CA LEU A 82 14.71 -16.77 -9.89
C LEU A 82 15.95 -16.88 -10.78
N SER A 83 16.86 -15.90 -10.71
CA SER A 83 18.11 -15.93 -11.47
C SER A 83 19.08 -17.03 -11.01
N GLU A 84 18.98 -17.45 -9.75
CA GLU A 84 19.79 -18.54 -9.16
C GLU A 84 19.26 -19.94 -9.50
N ILE A 85 18.08 -20.05 -10.11
CA ILE A 85 17.45 -21.34 -10.48
C ILE A 85 17.78 -21.73 -11.94
N ASN A 86 18.42 -20.85 -12.72
CA ASN A 86 18.89 -21.12 -14.10
C ASN A 86 20.38 -21.49 -14.13
#